data_AF-A0A2E8RKH8-F1
#
_entry.id   AF-A0A2E8RKH8-F1
#
_cell.length_a   1.000
_cell.length_b   1.000
_cell.length_c   1.000
_cell.angle_alpha   90.00
_cell.angle_beta   90.00
_cell.angle_gamma   90.00
#
_symmetry.space_group_name_H-M   'P 1'
#
loop_
_entity.id
_entity.type
_entity.pdbx_description
1 polymer ?
#
loop_
_entity_poly.entity_id
_entity_poly.type
_entity_poly.pdbx_seq_one_letter_code
_entity_poly.pdbx_strand_id
1 'polypeptide(L)'
;MKQLKASVEAEIKAGRIGTPVFLRCFYQVNHQFTDRGAIDTLINLANSWMNSEIERSYFQEDDCQTTVLLQFADGESALLSANYLTDAVQKPIIDLHMIGSRGTIYHQGTLEHEYV
;
A
#
# COMPACT_ATOMS: atom_id res chain seq x y z
N MET A 1 8.10 -2.68 7.23
CA MET A 1 7.61 -1.93 6.04
C MET A 1 8.71 -1.12 5.32
N LYS A 2 9.70 -0.58 6.05
CA LYS A 2 10.74 0.32 5.50
C LYS A 2 11.54 -0.26 4.32
N GLN A 3 11.90 -1.54 4.38
CA GLN A 3 12.69 -2.19 3.32
C GLN A 3 11.92 -2.29 2.00
N LEU A 4 10.64 -2.68 2.05
CA LEU A 4 9.77 -2.71 0.87
C LEU A 4 9.66 -1.31 0.24
N LYS A 5 9.45 -0.29 1.08
CA LYS A 5 9.43 1.11 0.65
C LYS A 5 10.70 1.51 -0.10
N ALA A 6 11.86 1.27 0.50
CA ALA A 6 13.15 1.60 -0.10
C ALA A 6 13.37 0.85 -1.42
N SER A 7 12.97 -0.43 -1.50
CA SER A 7 13.10 -1.23 -2.71
C SER A 7 12.25 -0.67 -3.85
N VAL A 8 10.96 -0.42 -3.61
CA VAL A 8 10.05 0.14 -4.63
C VAL A 8 10.51 1.52 -5.09
N GLU A 9 10.92 2.38 -4.15
CA GLU A 9 11.46 3.70 -4.51
C GLU A 9 12.70 3.62 -5.39
N ALA A 10 13.60 2.65 -5.15
CA ALA A 10 14.79 2.48 -5.97
C ALA A 10 14.43 2.08 -7.42
N GLU A 11 13.43 1.22 -7.59
CA GLU A 11 12.93 0.83 -8.92
C GLU A 11 12.28 2.02 -9.67
N ILE A 12 11.48 2.83 -8.97
CA ILE A 12 10.87 4.05 -9.51
C ILE A 12 11.96 5.05 -9.92
N LYS A 13 12.91 5.35 -9.02
CA LYS A 13 14.02 6.29 -9.27
C LYS A 13 14.93 5.85 -10.41
N ALA A 14 15.12 4.54 -10.59
CA ALA A 14 15.85 4.00 -11.72
C ALA A 14 15.08 4.08 -13.05
N GLY A 15 13.82 4.53 -13.03
CA GLY A 15 12.97 4.68 -14.21
C GLY A 15 12.50 3.36 -14.83
N ARG A 16 12.65 2.22 -14.11
CA ARG A 16 12.41 0.88 -14.66
C ARG A 16 10.95 0.64 -15.05
N ILE A 17 10.00 1.33 -14.41
CA ILE A 17 8.58 1.26 -14.76
C ILE A 17 8.04 2.50 -15.48
N GLY A 18 8.90 3.48 -15.79
CA GLY A 18 8.44 4.80 -16.24
C GLY A 18 7.79 5.58 -15.10
N THR A 19 6.72 6.30 -15.40
CA THR A 19 5.95 7.08 -14.42
C THR A 19 4.92 6.17 -13.75
N PRO A 20 4.84 6.09 -12.41
CA PRO A 20 3.75 5.42 -11.70
C PRO A 20 2.38 5.93 -12.18
N VAL A 21 1.41 5.03 -12.34
CA VAL A 21 0.04 5.34 -12.81
C VAL A 21 -1.00 4.75 -11.86
N PHE A 22 -0.77 3.53 -11.37
CA PHE A 22 -1.71 2.86 -10.50
C PHE A 22 -1.02 2.00 -9.45
N LEU A 23 -1.51 2.05 -8.21
CA LEU A 23 -1.08 1.17 -7.12
C LEU A 23 -2.26 0.34 -6.63
N ARG A 24 -2.11 -0.97 -6.54
CA ARG A 24 -2.93 -1.82 -5.68
C ARG A 24 -2.06 -2.31 -4.53
N CYS A 25 -2.52 -2.12 -3.30
CA CYS A 25 -1.79 -2.59 -2.12
C CYS A 25 -2.76 -3.15 -1.08
N PHE A 26 -2.70 -4.46 -0.87
CA PHE A 26 -3.49 -5.15 0.13
C PHE A 26 -2.58 -5.55 1.29
N TYR A 27 -2.98 -5.20 2.49
CA TYR A 27 -2.23 -5.47 3.70
C TYR A 27 -3.11 -6.22 4.69
N GLN A 28 -2.76 -7.48 4.92
CA GLN A 28 -3.39 -8.32 5.91
C GLN A 28 -2.65 -8.15 7.23
N VAL A 29 -3.37 -7.70 8.24
CA VAL A 29 -2.85 -7.44 9.59
C VAL A 29 -3.72 -8.13 10.62
N ASN A 30 -3.16 -8.37 11.79
CA ASN A 30 -3.89 -8.91 12.89
C ASN A 30 -4.57 -7.79 13.69
N HIS A 31 -5.88 -7.91 13.90
CA HIS A 31 -6.66 -6.93 14.66
C HIS A 31 -6.18 -6.75 16.11
N GLN A 32 -5.51 -7.76 16.69
CA GLN A 32 -4.99 -7.69 18.06
C GLN A 32 -3.67 -6.93 18.19
N PHE A 33 -2.90 -6.79 17.10
CA PHE A 33 -1.54 -6.24 17.12
C PHE A 33 -1.41 -4.95 16.31
N THR A 34 -2.49 -4.45 15.72
CA THR A 34 -2.43 -3.28 14.84
C THR A 34 -3.65 -2.40 15.05
N ASP A 35 -3.44 -1.19 15.56
CA ASP A 35 -4.46 -0.15 15.58
C ASP A 35 -4.92 0.19 14.15
N ARG A 36 -6.06 0.90 14.03
CA ARG A 36 -6.66 1.35 12.75
C ARG A 36 -5.71 2.06 11.78
N GLY A 37 -4.51 2.47 12.20
CA GLY A 37 -3.45 3.10 11.39
C GLY A 37 -2.80 2.22 10.30
N ALA A 38 -3.24 0.97 10.12
CA ALA A 38 -2.82 0.14 8.99
C ALA A 38 -3.15 0.81 7.64
N ILE A 39 -4.34 1.41 7.50
CA ILE A 39 -4.72 2.09 6.26
C ILE A 39 -3.90 3.37 6.05
N ASP A 40 -3.63 4.13 7.11
CA ASP A 40 -2.79 5.33 7.05
C ASP A 40 -1.36 5.01 6.61
N THR A 41 -0.84 3.85 7.03
CA THR A 41 0.45 3.35 6.57
C THR A 41 0.45 3.13 5.06
N LEU A 42 -0.63 2.57 4.50
CA LEU A 42 -0.77 2.38 3.05
C LEU A 42 -0.93 3.71 2.30
N ILE A 43 -1.70 4.65 2.84
CA ILE A 43 -1.89 5.99 2.25
C ILE A 43 -0.53 6.70 2.19
N ASN A 44 0.25 6.65 3.27
CA ASN A 44 1.59 7.25 3.31
C ASN A 44 2.56 6.60 2.32
N LEU A 45 2.46 5.28 2.08
CA LEU A 45 3.25 4.61 1.05
C LEU A 45 2.86 5.09 -0.35
N ALA A 46 1.55 5.09 -0.65
CA ALA A 46 1.03 5.56 -1.93
C ALA A 46 1.46 7.00 -2.21
N ASN A 47 1.30 7.89 -1.24
CA ASN A 47 1.69 9.30 -1.36
C ASN A 47 3.21 9.48 -1.55
N SER A 48 4.04 8.55 -1.05
CA SER A 48 5.50 8.61 -1.25
C SER A 48 5.97 8.10 -2.61
N TRP A 49 5.13 7.39 -3.35
CA TRP A 49 5.50 6.78 -4.63
C TRP A 49 4.85 7.45 -5.85
N MET A 50 3.71 8.12 -5.68
CA MET A 50 3.08 8.89 -6.75
C MET A 50 3.74 10.26 -6.93
N ASN A 51 3.56 10.89 -8.09
CA ASN A 51 4.24 12.15 -8.42
C ASN A 51 3.43 13.40 -8.05
N SER A 52 2.13 13.22 -7.83
CA SER A 52 1.21 14.31 -7.52
C SER A 52 0.56 14.10 -6.14
N GLU A 53 -0.07 15.14 -5.62
CA GLU A 53 -0.76 15.08 -4.33
C GLU A 53 -2.10 14.35 -4.45
N ILE A 54 -2.58 13.78 -3.34
CA ILE A 54 -3.90 13.18 -3.25
C ILE A 54 -4.96 14.29 -3.40
N GLU A 55 -5.77 14.23 -4.45
CA GLU A 55 -6.89 15.15 -4.67
C GLU A 55 -8.15 14.65 -3.93
N ARG A 56 -8.43 13.33 -4.01
CA ARG A 56 -9.64 12.73 -3.45
C ARG A 56 -9.36 11.38 -2.83
N SER A 57 -10.15 11.06 -1.81
CA SER A 57 -10.14 9.77 -1.14
C SER A 57 -11.59 9.28 -0.95
N TYR A 58 -11.80 8.00 -1.25
CA TYR A 58 -13.09 7.33 -1.10
C TYR A 58 -12.90 6.15 -0.16
N PHE A 59 -13.46 6.25 1.03
CA PHE A 59 -13.32 5.23 2.07
C PHE A 59 -14.53 4.32 2.13
N GLN A 60 -14.26 3.05 2.35
CA GLN A 60 -15.25 2.04 2.75
C GLN A 60 -14.65 1.21 3.88
N GLU A 61 -15.37 1.11 4.99
CA GLU A 61 -14.96 0.38 6.18
C GLU A 61 -16.07 -0.59 6.59
N ASP A 62 -15.67 -1.80 6.95
CA ASP A 62 -16.49 -2.80 7.65
C ASP A 62 -15.66 -3.45 8.78
N ASP A 63 -16.26 -4.39 9.51
CA ASP A 63 -15.61 -5.02 10.67
C ASP A 63 -14.31 -5.79 10.35
N CYS A 64 -14.10 -6.14 9.08
CA CYS A 64 -12.99 -6.98 8.62
C CYS A 64 -11.99 -6.22 7.74
N GLN A 65 -12.34 -5.05 7.21
CA GLN A 65 -11.47 -4.33 6.30
C GLN A 65 -11.75 -2.84 6.23
N THR A 66 -10.69 -2.10 5.92
CA THR A 66 -10.77 -0.71 5.47
C THR A 66 -10.18 -0.63 4.07
N THR A 67 -10.98 -0.21 3.11
CA THR A 67 -10.57 0.03 1.72
C THR A 67 -10.63 1.52 1.42
N VAL A 68 -9.60 2.03 0.75
CA VAL A 68 -9.59 3.39 0.21
C VAL A 68 -9.20 3.39 -1.26
N LEU A 69 -9.95 4.13 -2.06
CA LEU A 69 -9.55 4.52 -3.41
C LEU A 69 -9.05 5.97 -3.35
N LEU A 70 -7.78 6.17 -3.67
CA LEU A 70 -7.16 7.49 -3.80
C LEU A 70 -7.16 7.90 -5.28
N GLN A 71 -7.48 9.17 -5.53
CA GLN A 71 -7.26 9.84 -6.81
C GLN A 71 -6.26 10.97 -6.60
N PHE A 72 -5.24 11.01 -7.45
CA PHE A 72 -4.17 12.00 -7.40
C PHE A 72 -4.38 13.07 -8.48
N ALA A 73 -3.83 14.26 -8.27
CA ALA A 73 -4.12 15.44 -9.10
C ALA A 73 -3.75 15.27 -10.59
N ASP A 74 -2.70 14.49 -10.90
CA ASP A 74 -2.26 14.25 -12.28
C ASP A 74 -2.91 13.00 -12.92
N GLY A 75 -3.90 12.41 -12.24
CA GLY A 75 -4.68 11.27 -12.74
C GLY A 75 -4.19 9.90 -12.30
N GLU A 76 -3.10 9.80 -11.51
CA GLU A 76 -2.75 8.53 -10.87
C GLU A 76 -3.85 8.11 -9.88
N SER A 77 -3.91 6.80 -9.56
CA SER A 77 -4.83 6.30 -8.55
C SER A 77 -4.24 5.17 -7.71
N ALA A 78 -4.78 4.97 -6.53
CA ALA A 78 -4.38 3.85 -5.68
C ALA A 78 -5.60 3.16 -5.04
N LEU A 79 -5.68 1.84 -5.16
CA LEU A 79 -6.60 1.00 -4.42
C LEU A 79 -5.85 0.34 -3.26
N LEU A 80 -6.18 0.75 -2.05
CA LEU A 80 -5.52 0.29 -0.83
C LEU A 80 -6.54 -0.43 0.04
N SER A 81 -6.16 -1.57 0.62
CA SER A 81 -7.03 -2.34 1.50
C SER A 81 -6.25 -2.86 2.69
N ALA A 82 -6.62 -2.45 3.90
CA ALA A 82 -6.19 -3.07 5.14
C ALA A 82 -7.24 -4.13 5.52
N ASN A 83 -6.83 -5.38 5.67
CA ASN A 83 -7.68 -6.50 6.02
C ASN A 83 -7.30 -6.97 7.43
N TYR A 84 -8.26 -6.97 8.34
CA TYR A 84 -8.08 -7.28 9.75
C TYR A 84 -8.44 -8.74 10.01
N LEU A 85 -7.42 -9.56 10.23
CA LEU A 85 -7.54 -10.96 10.57
C LEU A 85 -7.75 -11.13 12.07
N THR A 86 -8.60 -12.09 12.45
CA THR A 86 -8.93 -12.41 13.85
C THR A 86 -8.01 -13.48 14.45
N ASP A 87 -7.20 -14.16 13.64
CA ASP A 87 -6.29 -15.22 14.08
C ASP A 87 -4.95 -14.66 14.57
N ALA A 88 -4.68 -14.81 15.87
CA ALA A 88 -3.52 -14.30 16.63
C ALA A 88 -2.13 -14.68 16.04
N VAL A 89 -2.03 -15.71 15.20
CA VAL A 89 -0.74 -16.32 14.84
C VAL A 89 -0.18 -15.86 13.49
N GLN A 90 -0.96 -15.14 12.67
CA GLN A 90 -0.52 -14.80 11.32
C GLN A 90 0.40 -13.56 11.29
N LYS A 91 1.57 -13.73 10.67
CA LYS A 91 2.45 -12.60 10.31
C LYS A 91 1.73 -11.71 9.30
N PRO A 92 1.93 -10.38 9.33
CA PRO A 92 1.35 -9.50 8.35
C PRO A 92 1.78 -9.88 6.93
N ILE A 93 0.85 -9.84 5.98
CA ILE A 93 1.12 -10.13 4.57
C ILE A 93 0.80 -8.88 3.76
N ILE A 94 1.68 -8.53 2.84
CA ILE A 94 1.47 -7.45 1.88
C ILE A 94 1.46 -8.02 0.46
N ASP A 95 0.48 -7.61 -0.34
CA ASP A 95 0.35 -7.88 -1.76
C ASP A 95 0.29 -6.52 -2.49
N LEU A 96 1.32 -6.23 -3.28
CA LEU A 96 1.54 -4.94 -3.92
C LEU A 96 1.73 -5.12 -5.43
N HIS A 97 0.99 -4.32 -6.17
CA HIS A 97 1.12 -4.16 -7.62
C HIS A 97 1.27 -2.67 -7.92
N MET A 98 2.42 -2.25 -8.43
CA MET A 98 2.67 -0.89 -8.93
C MET A 98 2.76 -0.93 -10.44
N ILE A 99 1.80 -0.30 -11.12
CA ILE A 99 1.77 -0.16 -12.56
C ILE A 99 2.31 1.22 -12.92
N GLY A 100 3.32 1.24 -13.79
CA GLY A 100 3.82 2.46 -14.42
C GLY A 100 3.65 2.45 -15.93
N SER A 101 3.93 3.57 -16.58
CA SER A 101 3.74 3.75 -18.02
C SER A 101 4.58 2.84 -18.92
N ARG A 102 5.62 2.19 -18.37
CA ARG A 102 6.54 1.32 -19.12
C ARG A 102 6.78 -0.05 -18.47
N GLY A 103 6.11 -0.36 -17.37
CA GLY A 103 6.36 -1.61 -16.66
C GLY A 103 5.54 -1.76 -15.38
N THR A 104 5.80 -2.83 -14.64
CA THR A 104 5.06 -3.14 -13.41
C THR A 104 5.99 -3.76 -12.37
N ILE A 105 5.80 -3.39 -11.11
CA ILE A 105 6.43 -4.06 -9.95
C ILE A 105 5.35 -4.89 -9.28
N TYR A 106 5.66 -6.17 -9.02
CA TYR A 106 4.84 -7.07 -8.22
C TYR A 106 5.63 -7.50 -7.00
N HIS A 107 4.98 -7.47 -5.83
CA HIS A 107 5.55 -7.98 -4.60
C HIS A 107 4.44 -8.59 -3.74
N GLN A 108 4.61 -9.85 -3.37
CA GLN A 108 3.83 -10.49 -2.32
C GLN A 108 4.79 -11.07 -1.29
N GLY A 109 4.56 -10.78 -0.01
CA GLY A 109 5.46 -11.24 1.04
C GLY A 109 4.90 -11.08 2.44
N THR A 110 5.45 -11.87 3.36
CA THR A 110 5.24 -11.68 4.80
C THR A 110 6.19 -10.61 5.33
N LEU A 111 5.67 -9.70 6.15
CA LEU A 111 6.48 -8.74 6.87
C LEU A 111 6.84 -9.29 8.25
N GLU A 112 8.06 -9.01 8.71
CA GLU A 112 8.41 -9.24 10.12
C GLU A 112 7.69 -8.21 10.99
N HIS A 113 7.21 -8.64 12.17
CA HIS A 113 6.65 -7.73 13.16
C HIS A 113 7.77 -6.80 13.66
N GLU A 114 7.70 -5.50 13.35
CA GLU A 114 8.43 -4.48 14.11
C GLU A 114 7.65 -4.30 15.42
N TYR A 115 8.07 -5.00 16.49
CA TYR A 115 7.64 -4.62 17.84
C TYR A 115 8.08 -3.17 18.08
N VAL A 116 7.12 -2.28 18.30
CA VAL A 116 7.40 -0.93 18.82
C VAL A 116 7.33 -0.99 20.34
#